data_AF-A0A3Q2ZGK0-F1
#
_entry.id   AF-A0A3Q2ZGK0-F1
#
_cell.length_a   1.000
_cell.length_b   1.000
_cell.length_c   1.000
_cell.angle_alpha   90.00
_cell.angle_beta   90.00
_cell.angle_gamma   90.00
#
_symmetry.space_group_name_H-M   'P 1'
#
loop_
_entity.id
_entity.type
_entity.pdbx_description
1 polymer ?
#
loop_
_entity_poly.entity_id
_entity_poly.type
_entity_poly.pdbx_seq_one_letter_code
_entity_poly.pdbx_strand_id
1 'polypeptide(L)'
;MHCFSVKGTGQLQSPASPFELLPPPATVGFLKLSRPCCYAFPAGRGDCAFFAVNGFTVLLDGGSDPRACFWKLVRHLDRVDALLLTHAGADNLGGVNSFLERKVAETQLDTMSDEGSARLISPELGVVFFNAPGRLRVEQRPSELKVSNCEPVTLRLLKELDIQPHPMFRPPVAPPEPITLFQKLGVGQLDLYILTPAKNSHEYQTFMRDWPDGASPQGAKSYPACVYGHPHKTYFAAQSKCIACVYGPPP
;
A
#
# COMPACT_ATOMS: atom_id res chain seq x y z
N MET A 1 33.02 -8.45 16.27
CA MET A 1 33.63 -7.13 16.50
C MET A 1 32.70 -6.07 15.90
N HIS A 2 31.99 -5.32 16.75
CA HIS A 2 31.22 -4.16 16.31
C HIS A 2 32.15 -2.95 16.31
N CYS A 3 32.40 -2.35 15.14
CA CYS A 3 33.02 -1.05 15.06
C CYS A 3 31.96 0.03 15.31
N PHE A 4 31.89 0.52 16.55
CA PHE A 4 31.33 1.84 16.84
C PHE A 4 32.43 2.88 16.64
N SER A 5 32.21 3.83 15.72
CA SER A 5 32.92 5.11 15.72
C SER A 5 31.87 6.19 15.96
N VAL A 6 31.91 6.77 17.16
CA VAL A 6 31.10 7.93 17.54
C VAL A 6 32.00 9.15 17.52
N LYS A 7 31.62 10.20 16.77
CA LYS A 7 31.86 11.60 17.13
C LYS A 7 30.96 12.51 16.29
N GLY A 8 30.07 13.25 16.96
CA GLY A 8 29.22 14.28 16.37
C GLY A 8 28.05 14.59 17.28
N THR A 9 28.17 15.66 18.07
CA THR A 9 27.13 16.19 18.96
C THR A 9 25.88 16.59 18.17
N GLY A 10 24.84 15.78 18.28
CA GLY A 10 23.46 16.07 17.89
C GLY A 10 22.58 15.15 18.73
N GLN A 11 21.55 15.70 19.38
CA GLN A 11 20.64 14.95 20.22
C GLN A 11 20.18 13.67 19.52
N LEU A 12 20.46 12.51 20.13
CA LEU A 12 19.95 11.22 19.70
C LEU A 12 18.44 11.22 19.99
N GLN A 13 17.63 11.70 19.05
CA GLN A 13 16.18 11.51 19.10
C GLN A 13 15.94 10.00 19.13
N SER A 14 15.32 9.52 20.20
CA SER A 14 14.74 8.18 20.22
C SER A 14 13.84 8.02 18.99
N PRO A 15 13.79 6.84 18.35
CA PRO A 15 12.86 6.62 17.25
C PRO A 15 11.46 6.98 17.74
N ALA A 16 10.79 7.92 17.03
CA ALA A 16 9.42 8.31 17.36
C ALA A 16 8.56 7.04 17.35
N SER A 17 7.73 6.85 18.38
CA SER A 17 6.85 5.68 18.42
C SER A 17 5.89 5.72 17.21
N PRO A 18 5.40 4.56 16.70
CA PRO A 18 4.42 4.55 15.61
C PRO A 18 3.17 5.39 15.90
N PHE A 19 2.81 5.51 17.19
CA PHE A 19 1.68 6.31 17.65
C PHE A 19 1.94 7.82 17.62
N GLU A 20 3.16 8.25 17.92
CA GLU A 20 3.56 9.66 17.80
C GLU A 20 3.74 10.06 16.33
N LEU A 21 4.31 9.17 15.52
CA LEU A 21 4.54 9.40 14.10
C LEU A 21 3.22 9.59 13.35
N LEU A 22 2.25 8.71 13.64
CA LEU A 22 0.94 8.69 13.00
C LEU A 22 -0.16 8.85 14.05
N PRO A 23 -0.48 10.05 14.54
CA PRO A 23 -1.39 10.23 15.67
C PRO A 23 -2.85 9.88 15.33
N PRO A 24 -3.64 9.35 16.30
CA PRO A 24 -5.05 9.00 16.10
C PRO A 24 -5.93 10.21 15.73
N PRO A 25 -7.16 10.01 15.23
CA PRO A 25 -8.10 11.10 15.00
C PRO A 25 -8.44 11.83 16.31
N ALA A 26 -8.51 13.16 16.25
CA ALA A 26 -8.88 13.99 17.40
C ALA A 26 -10.40 14.05 17.65
N THR A 27 -11.19 13.54 16.71
CA THR A 27 -12.66 13.60 16.71
C THR A 27 -13.23 12.20 16.76
N VAL A 28 -14.34 12.02 17.46
CA VAL A 28 -15.09 10.76 17.51
C VAL A 28 -15.92 10.60 16.23
N GLY A 29 -15.90 9.40 15.65
CA GLY A 29 -16.67 9.03 14.46
C GLY A 29 -15.86 9.06 13.17
N PHE A 30 -16.46 8.48 12.12
CA PHE A 30 -15.78 8.28 10.83
C PHE A 30 -16.27 9.25 9.75
N LEU A 31 -15.33 9.70 8.93
CA LEU A 31 -15.60 10.44 7.71
C LEU A 31 -16.24 9.50 6.68
N LYS A 32 -17.44 9.85 6.22
CA LYS A 32 -18.15 9.13 5.16
C LYS A 32 -18.01 9.86 3.82
N LEU A 33 -17.39 9.19 2.85
CA LEU A 33 -17.26 9.68 1.48
C LEU A 33 -18.38 9.08 0.61
N SER A 34 -19.41 9.87 0.35
CA SER A 34 -20.63 9.42 -0.35
C SER A 34 -20.61 9.66 -1.86
N ARG A 35 -19.76 10.57 -2.34
CA ARG A 35 -19.57 10.87 -3.76
C ARG A 35 -18.21 10.33 -4.21
N PRO A 36 -18.08 9.86 -5.46
CA PRO A 36 -16.79 9.57 -6.05
C PRO A 36 -15.84 10.76 -5.89
N CYS A 37 -14.70 10.55 -5.25
CA CYS A 37 -13.71 11.59 -5.01
C CYS A 37 -12.29 11.04 -5.06
N CYS A 38 -11.34 11.90 -5.44
CA CYS A 38 -9.93 11.58 -5.52
C CYS A 38 -9.11 12.66 -4.83
N TYR A 39 -8.20 12.24 -3.96
CA TYR A 39 -7.24 13.07 -3.26
C TYR A 39 -5.86 12.72 -3.78
N ALA A 40 -5.14 13.71 -4.33
CA ALA A 40 -3.72 13.58 -4.64
C ALA A 40 -2.93 14.23 -3.50
N PHE A 41 -1.98 13.50 -2.92
CA PHE A 41 -1.20 13.99 -1.78
C PHE A 41 0.19 14.45 -2.21
N PRO A 42 0.77 15.46 -1.53
CA PRO A 42 2.15 15.85 -1.75
C PRO A 42 3.09 14.80 -1.13
N ALA A 43 3.42 13.76 -1.91
CA ALA A 43 4.23 12.62 -1.48
C ALA A 43 5.74 12.93 -1.29
N GLY A 44 6.20 14.09 -1.76
CA GLY A 44 7.61 14.43 -1.81
C GLY A 44 8.31 13.71 -2.96
N ARG A 45 8.83 12.51 -2.70
CA ARG A 45 9.27 11.57 -3.75
C ARG A 45 8.23 10.46 -3.91
N GLY A 46 8.07 9.98 -5.14
CA GLY A 46 7.05 9.02 -5.52
C GLY A 46 5.65 9.62 -5.60
N ASP A 47 4.65 8.75 -5.63
CA ASP A 47 3.25 9.09 -5.79
C ASP A 47 2.46 8.71 -4.53
N CYS A 48 1.34 9.39 -4.31
CA CYS A 48 0.34 8.96 -3.33
C CYS A 48 -1.01 9.58 -3.68
N ALA A 49 -2.03 8.74 -3.78
CA ALA A 49 -3.40 9.18 -4.02
C ALA A 49 -4.39 8.31 -3.25
N PHE A 50 -5.54 8.87 -2.93
CA PHE A 50 -6.64 8.14 -2.31
C PHE A 50 -7.92 8.36 -3.12
N PHE A 51 -8.56 7.28 -3.49
CA PHE A 51 -9.81 7.27 -4.23
C PHE A 51 -10.91 6.68 -3.37
N ALA A 52 -12.10 7.27 -3.43
CA ALA A 52 -13.28 6.69 -2.80
C ALA A 52 -14.48 6.78 -3.73
N VAL A 53 -15.26 5.72 -3.75
CA VAL A 53 -16.64 5.67 -4.24
C VAL A 53 -17.55 5.32 -3.06
N ASN A 54 -18.85 5.41 -3.25
CA ASN A 54 -19.82 5.20 -2.17
C ASN A 54 -19.70 3.79 -1.56
N GLY A 55 -19.01 3.71 -0.42
CA GLY A 55 -18.78 2.47 0.33
C GLY A 55 -17.51 1.70 -0.05
N PHE A 56 -16.62 2.26 -0.89
CA PHE A 56 -15.35 1.62 -1.21
C PHE A 56 -14.18 2.60 -1.35
N THR A 57 -13.04 2.27 -0.76
CA THR A 57 -11.86 3.14 -0.67
C THR A 57 -10.60 2.47 -1.19
N VAL A 58 -9.78 3.19 -1.94
CA VAL A 58 -8.53 2.71 -2.52
C VAL A 58 -7.41 3.68 -2.17
N LEU A 59 -6.41 3.25 -1.43
CA LEU A 59 -5.16 3.96 -1.24
C LEU A 59 -4.16 3.49 -2.29
N LEU A 60 -3.63 4.41 -3.08
CA LEU A 60 -2.57 4.17 -4.05
C LEU A 60 -1.28 4.75 -3.50
N ASP A 61 -0.29 3.88 -3.32
CA ASP A 61 1.08 4.25 -2.95
C ASP A 61 1.19 5.05 -1.63
N GLY A 62 2.42 5.21 -1.12
CA GLY A 62 2.67 5.82 0.20
C GLY A 62 3.56 7.05 0.18
N GLY A 63 4.24 7.32 -0.92
CA GLY A 63 5.36 8.24 -0.97
C GLY A 63 6.53 7.85 -0.08
N SER A 64 7.58 8.69 -0.09
CA SER A 64 8.82 8.44 0.66
C SER A 64 8.77 8.83 2.14
N ASP A 65 7.88 9.76 2.52
CA ASP A 65 7.89 10.36 3.86
C ASP A 65 7.21 9.41 4.89
N PRO A 66 7.92 9.01 5.97
CA PRO A 66 7.34 8.15 7.01
C PRO A 66 6.17 8.79 7.76
N ARG A 67 5.99 10.12 7.69
CA ARG A 67 4.80 10.79 8.27
C ARG A 67 3.51 10.50 7.50
N ALA A 68 3.59 9.74 6.40
CA ALA A 68 2.48 9.31 5.56
C ALA A 68 1.56 10.47 5.16
N CYS A 69 1.80 11.06 3.98
CA CYS A 69 1.05 12.23 3.51
C CYS A 69 -0.48 12.03 3.49
N PHE A 70 -0.95 10.78 3.33
CA PHE A 70 -2.35 10.38 3.37
C PHE A 70 -2.96 10.29 4.78
N TRP A 71 -2.15 10.19 5.84
CA TRP A 71 -2.62 9.95 7.22
C TRP A 71 -3.57 11.04 7.71
N LYS A 72 -3.35 12.27 7.23
CA LYS A 72 -4.25 13.44 7.24
C LYS A 72 -5.73 13.05 7.16
N LEU A 73 -6.02 12.30 6.10
CA LEU A 73 -7.36 11.88 5.70
C LEU A 73 -7.68 10.52 6.30
N VAL A 74 -6.80 9.55 6.08
CA VAL A 74 -7.05 8.12 6.31
C VAL A 74 -7.34 7.81 7.77
N ARG A 75 -6.73 8.51 8.73
CA ARG A 75 -6.98 8.32 10.17
C ARG A 75 -8.43 8.60 10.61
N HIS A 76 -9.22 9.29 9.78
CA HIS A 76 -10.64 9.57 10.08
C HIS A 76 -11.58 8.59 9.37
N LEU A 77 -11.05 7.62 8.62
CA LEU A 77 -11.84 6.59 7.96
C LEU A 77 -12.03 5.41 8.89
N ASP A 78 -13.09 4.65 8.65
CA ASP A 78 -13.30 3.35 9.28
C ASP A 78 -12.41 2.27 8.64
N ARG A 79 -12.24 2.33 7.32
CA ARG A 79 -11.50 1.33 6.53
C ARG A 79 -10.90 1.90 5.25
N VAL A 80 -9.75 1.31 4.88
CA VAL A 80 -9.11 1.41 3.56
C VAL A 80 -9.29 0.05 2.88
N ASP A 81 -10.17 -0.03 1.89
CA ASP A 81 -10.64 -1.33 1.36
C ASP A 81 -9.61 -2.01 0.46
N ALA A 82 -8.86 -1.20 -0.29
CA ALA A 82 -7.75 -1.68 -1.08
C ALA A 82 -6.52 -0.77 -0.95
N LEU A 83 -5.34 -1.36 -0.84
CA LEU A 83 -4.06 -0.69 -0.95
C LEU A 83 -3.35 -1.18 -2.21
N LEU A 84 -3.01 -0.28 -3.12
CA LEU A 84 -2.29 -0.58 -4.36
C LEU A 84 -0.85 -0.04 -4.25
N LEU A 85 0.15 -0.92 -4.30
CA LEU A 85 1.57 -0.55 -4.24
C LEU A 85 2.26 -0.80 -5.58
N THR A 86 2.52 0.26 -6.34
CA THR A 86 2.97 0.16 -7.74
C THR A 86 4.34 -0.48 -7.89
N HIS A 87 5.25 -0.26 -6.94
CA HIS A 87 6.60 -0.81 -6.95
C HIS A 87 7.23 -0.81 -5.54
N ALA A 88 8.28 -1.61 -5.36
CA ALA A 88 9.05 -1.65 -4.12
C ALA A 88 10.23 -0.68 -4.15
N GLY A 89 9.92 0.60 -3.93
CA GLY A 89 10.90 1.68 -3.86
C GLY A 89 10.86 2.38 -2.50
N ALA A 90 12.01 2.92 -2.07
CA ALA A 90 12.07 3.80 -0.90
C ALA A 90 11.29 5.11 -1.12
N ASP A 91 11.05 5.48 -2.37
CA ASP A 91 10.18 6.57 -2.79
C ASP A 91 8.68 6.22 -2.71
N ASN A 92 8.31 4.96 -2.53
CA ASN A 92 6.92 4.53 -2.50
C ASN A 92 6.44 4.02 -1.14
N LEU A 93 7.32 3.35 -0.40
CA LEU A 93 6.93 2.51 0.74
C LEU A 93 7.04 3.21 2.10
N GLY A 94 7.59 4.42 2.17
CA GLY A 94 7.87 5.09 3.45
C GLY A 94 6.63 5.31 4.31
N GLY A 95 5.61 5.96 3.74
CA GLY A 95 4.35 6.21 4.44
C GLY A 95 3.54 4.93 4.71
N VAL A 96 3.58 3.97 3.78
CA VAL A 96 2.88 2.68 3.93
C VAL A 96 3.50 1.83 5.02
N ASN A 97 4.83 1.73 5.09
CA ASN A 97 5.51 0.98 6.15
C ASN A 97 5.18 1.57 7.51
N SER A 98 5.15 2.89 7.64
CA SER A 98 4.79 3.56 8.88
C SER A 98 3.34 3.25 9.30
N PHE A 99 2.43 3.18 8.33
CA PHE A 99 1.04 2.77 8.57
C PHE A 99 0.94 1.31 9.03
N LEU A 100 1.64 0.38 8.36
CA LEU A 100 1.66 -1.03 8.75
C LEU A 100 2.33 -1.26 10.11
N GLU A 101 3.44 -0.58 10.39
CA GLU A 101 4.11 -0.58 11.71
C GLU A 101 3.17 -0.14 12.82
N ARG A 102 2.38 0.92 12.56
CA ARG A 102 1.36 1.36 13.51
C ARG A 102 0.30 0.27 13.72
N LYS A 103 -0.22 -0.38 12.67
CA LYS A 103 -1.18 -1.48 12.83
C LYS A 103 -0.61 -2.65 13.62
N VAL A 104 0.65 -3.02 13.39
CA VAL A 104 1.31 -4.08 14.17
C VAL A 104 1.37 -3.70 15.65
N ALA A 105 1.73 -2.45 15.95
CA ALA A 105 1.78 -1.94 17.31
C ALA A 105 0.39 -1.92 17.98
N GLU A 106 -0.68 -1.63 17.22
CA GLU A 106 -2.06 -1.70 17.70
C GLU A 106 -2.44 -3.14 18.09
N THR A 107 -2.20 -4.12 17.21
CA THR A 107 -2.45 -5.54 17.49
C THR A 107 -1.69 -6.03 18.73
N GLN A 108 -0.45 -5.58 18.93
CA GLN A 108 0.36 -5.94 20.10
C GLN A 108 -0.20 -5.34 21.40
N LEU A 109 -0.81 -4.16 21.37
CA LEU A 109 -1.42 -3.54 22.56
C LEU A 109 -2.77 -4.16 22.92
N ASP A 110 -3.59 -4.51 21.93
CA ASP A 110 -4.88 -5.20 22.15
C ASP A 110 -4.69 -6.56 22.82
N THR A 111 -3.57 -7.26 22.54
CA THR A 111 -3.24 -8.53 23.21
C THR A 111 -2.76 -8.36 24.66
N MET A 112 -2.42 -7.14 25.09
CA MET A 112 -1.74 -6.86 26.37
C MET A 112 -2.58 -6.02 27.35
N SER A 113 -3.71 -5.44 26.93
CA SER A 113 -4.52 -4.55 27.78
C SER A 113 -6.02 -4.64 27.51
N ASP A 114 -6.82 -4.75 28.58
CA ASP A 114 -8.30 -4.73 28.55
C ASP A 114 -8.86 -3.29 28.62
N GLU A 115 -8.02 -2.32 29.02
CA GLU A 115 -8.39 -0.91 29.20
C GLU A 115 -7.45 0.02 28.41
N GLY A 116 -7.81 0.34 27.17
CA GLY A 116 -7.06 1.32 26.36
C GLY A 116 -7.43 1.43 24.88
N SER A 117 -8.23 0.50 24.36
CA SER A 117 -8.55 0.32 22.93
C SER A 117 -9.25 1.49 22.23
N ALA A 118 -9.93 2.37 22.96
CA ALA A 118 -10.75 3.43 22.35
C ALA A 118 -9.96 4.58 21.70
N ARG A 119 -8.64 4.69 21.90
CA ARG A 119 -7.84 5.85 21.45
C ARG A 119 -6.78 5.54 20.40
N LEU A 120 -6.67 4.29 19.96
CA LEU A 120 -5.61 3.85 19.06
C LEU A 120 -6.14 3.34 17.72
N ILE A 121 -7.38 3.63 17.36
CA ILE A 121 -8.01 3.03 16.17
C ILE A 121 -7.44 3.71 14.91
N SER A 122 -6.54 3.01 14.21
CA SER A 122 -6.31 3.25 12.79
C SER A 122 -7.42 2.58 11.96
N PRO A 123 -7.68 3.05 10.73
CA PRO A 123 -8.65 2.39 9.87
C PRO A 123 -8.26 0.93 9.62
N GLU A 124 -9.28 0.07 9.48
CA GLU A 124 -9.09 -1.29 8.99
C GLU A 124 -8.44 -1.29 7.61
N LEU A 125 -7.59 -2.29 7.35
CA LEU A 125 -6.91 -2.46 6.07
C LEU A 125 -7.44 -3.71 5.38
N GLY A 126 -8.04 -3.51 4.20
CA GLY A 126 -8.54 -4.59 3.37
C GLY A 126 -7.45 -5.23 2.51
N VAL A 127 -7.76 -5.46 1.24
CA VAL A 127 -6.87 -6.18 0.33
C VAL A 127 -5.64 -5.33 -0.03
N VAL A 128 -4.46 -5.94 0.04
CA VAL A 128 -3.22 -5.31 -0.43
C VAL A 128 -2.83 -5.91 -1.76
N PHE A 129 -2.63 -5.07 -2.76
CA PHE A 129 -2.09 -5.46 -4.05
C PHE A 129 -0.65 -4.98 -4.16
N PHE A 130 0.27 -5.92 -4.34
CA PHE A 130 1.71 -5.65 -4.39
C PHE A 130 2.41 -6.75 -5.15
N ASN A 131 3.23 -6.38 -6.14
CA ASN A 131 4.15 -7.33 -6.75
C ASN A 131 5.33 -7.52 -5.82
N ALA A 132 5.43 -8.68 -5.18
CA ALA A 132 6.57 -9.08 -4.38
C ALA A 132 6.85 -10.59 -4.57
N PRO A 133 8.10 -11.04 -4.42
CA PRO A 133 8.45 -12.45 -4.57
C PRO A 133 7.61 -13.31 -3.63
N GLY A 134 7.06 -14.40 -4.19
CA GLY A 134 6.11 -15.29 -3.52
C GLY A 134 6.69 -16.13 -2.37
N ARG A 135 7.74 -15.69 -1.68
CA ARG A 135 8.25 -16.33 -0.45
C ARG A 135 7.23 -16.30 0.70
N LEU A 136 6.12 -15.57 0.54
CA LEU A 136 4.95 -15.61 1.40
C LEU A 136 3.96 -16.74 1.07
N ARG A 137 4.13 -17.45 -0.07
CA ARG A 137 3.37 -18.67 -0.35
C ARG A 137 3.96 -19.81 0.47
N VAL A 138 3.42 -20.00 1.66
CA VAL A 138 3.63 -21.23 2.43
C VAL A 138 2.99 -22.38 1.66
N GLU A 139 3.73 -22.97 0.72
CA GLU A 139 3.60 -24.39 0.44
C GLU A 139 4.80 -25.10 1.06
N GLN A 140 4.46 -25.98 2.00
CA GLN A 140 5.34 -26.83 2.77
C GLN A 140 6.38 -27.51 1.87
N ARG A 141 7.65 -27.10 1.98
CA ARG A 141 8.78 -27.98 1.66
C ARG A 141 9.80 -27.92 2.79
N PRO A 142 10.04 -29.02 3.51
CA PRO A 142 11.12 -29.10 4.48
C PRO A 142 12.41 -29.39 3.72
N SER A 143 13.12 -28.34 3.29
CA SER A 143 14.49 -28.50 2.81
C SER A 143 15.26 -27.19 2.99
N GLU A 144 15.96 -27.15 4.12
CA GLU A 144 17.25 -26.49 4.40
C GLU A 144 17.81 -25.60 3.26
N LEU A 145 17.37 -24.35 3.19
CA LEU A 145 18.07 -23.32 2.42
C LEU A 145 18.11 -22.04 3.25
N LYS A 146 19.34 -21.63 3.60
CA LYS A 146 19.72 -20.44 4.36
C LYS A 146 18.75 -19.26 4.13
N VAL A 147 17.97 -18.94 5.16
CA VAL A 147 17.19 -17.70 5.23
C VAL A 147 18.19 -16.54 5.26
N SER A 148 18.31 -15.81 4.15
CA SER A 148 19.01 -14.52 4.15
C SER A 148 18.18 -13.54 4.99
N ASN A 149 18.78 -13.03 6.07
CA ASN A 149 18.16 -12.21 7.12
C ASN A 149 17.81 -10.76 6.70
N CYS A 150 17.36 -10.52 5.46
CA CYS A 150 16.97 -9.18 5.01
C CYS A 150 15.67 -9.24 4.21
N GLU A 151 14.61 -9.76 4.84
CA GLU A 151 13.27 -9.63 4.26
C GLU A 151 12.92 -8.13 4.18
N PRO A 152 12.43 -7.63 3.02
CA PRO A 152 11.99 -6.26 2.89
C PRO A 152 10.99 -5.91 4.01
N VAL A 153 11.21 -4.76 4.68
CA VAL A 153 10.42 -4.31 5.84
C VAL A 153 8.91 -4.46 5.59
N THR A 154 8.44 -4.05 4.41
CA THR A 154 7.03 -4.15 4.01
C THR A 154 6.49 -5.59 4.06
N LEU A 155 7.25 -6.58 3.59
CA LEU A 155 6.80 -7.98 3.57
C LEU A 155 6.74 -8.57 4.96
N ARG A 156 7.73 -8.26 5.80
CA ARG A 156 7.73 -8.63 7.20
C ARG A 156 6.49 -8.07 7.92
N LEU A 157 6.17 -6.79 7.73
CA LEU A 157 5.02 -6.15 8.35
C LEU A 157 3.69 -6.76 7.86
N LEU A 158 3.55 -7.01 6.56
CA LEU A 158 2.37 -7.69 6.01
C LEU A 158 2.20 -9.09 6.61
N LYS A 159 3.29 -9.83 6.79
CA LYS A 159 3.28 -11.15 7.43
C LYS A 159 2.90 -11.09 8.91
N GLU A 160 3.42 -10.11 9.66
CA GLU A 160 3.05 -9.88 11.06
C GLU A 160 1.56 -9.53 11.22
N LEU A 161 0.95 -8.93 10.20
CA LEU A 161 -0.49 -8.61 10.14
C LEU A 161 -1.35 -9.73 9.50
N ASP A 162 -0.75 -10.86 9.13
CA ASP A 162 -1.41 -11.95 8.37
C ASP A 162 -2.08 -11.50 7.05
N ILE A 163 -1.47 -10.50 6.39
CA ILE A 163 -1.95 -9.97 5.10
C ILE A 163 -1.15 -10.60 3.95
N GLN A 164 -1.85 -11.35 3.10
CA GLN A 164 -1.27 -11.91 1.88
C GLN A 164 -1.45 -10.92 0.70
N PRO A 165 -0.36 -10.36 0.15
CA PRO A 165 -0.46 -9.43 -0.97
C PRO A 165 -0.91 -10.14 -2.26
N HIS A 166 -1.87 -9.53 -2.94
CA HIS A 166 -2.33 -9.96 -4.26
C HIS A 166 -1.37 -9.46 -5.34
N PRO A 167 -0.81 -10.34 -6.18
CA PRO A 167 0.09 -9.92 -7.25
C PRO A 167 -0.60 -9.00 -8.26
N MET A 168 0.12 -7.98 -8.74
CA MET A 168 -0.33 -7.03 -9.77
C MET A 168 0.38 -7.26 -11.10
N PHE A 169 0.07 -8.34 -11.78
CA PHE A 169 0.51 -8.55 -13.17
C PHE A 169 -0.70 -8.71 -14.09
N ARG A 170 -0.55 -8.24 -15.33
CA ARG A 170 -1.56 -8.44 -16.36
C ARG A 170 -1.57 -9.93 -16.76
N PRO A 171 -2.73 -10.61 -16.69
CA PRO A 171 -2.88 -11.96 -17.23
C PRO A 171 -2.51 -12.03 -18.72
N PRO A 172 -2.07 -13.19 -19.24
CA PRO A 172 -1.71 -13.32 -20.66
C PRO A 172 -2.90 -13.29 -21.63
N VAL A 173 -4.13 -13.15 -21.14
CA VAL A 173 -5.36 -13.12 -21.94
C VAL A 173 -5.58 -11.71 -22.50
N ALA A 174 -5.92 -11.62 -23.78
CA ALA A 174 -6.29 -10.39 -24.46
C ALA A 174 -7.79 -10.44 -24.88
N PRO A 175 -8.59 -9.40 -24.60
CA PRO A 175 -8.26 -8.15 -23.90
C PRO A 175 -7.98 -8.36 -22.39
N PRO A 176 -7.36 -7.38 -21.69
CA PRO A 176 -7.09 -7.48 -20.26
C PRO A 176 -8.39 -7.63 -19.46
N GLU A 177 -8.51 -8.72 -18.72
CA GLU A 177 -9.65 -8.94 -17.82
C GLU A 177 -9.48 -8.09 -16.55
N PRO A 178 -10.50 -7.28 -16.16
CA PRO A 178 -10.44 -6.50 -14.94
C PRO A 178 -10.59 -7.36 -13.68
N ILE A 179 -10.08 -6.84 -12.58
CA ILE A 179 -10.38 -7.30 -11.23
C ILE A 179 -11.47 -6.38 -10.67
N THR A 180 -12.68 -6.90 -10.46
CA THR A 180 -13.75 -6.13 -9.81
C THR A 180 -13.40 -5.93 -8.34
N LEU A 181 -13.08 -4.69 -7.96
CA LEU A 181 -12.79 -4.31 -6.58
C LEU A 181 -14.07 -4.11 -5.76
N PHE A 182 -15.11 -3.58 -6.41
CA PHE A 182 -16.38 -3.29 -5.76
C PHE A 182 -17.53 -3.32 -6.75
N GLN A 183 -18.67 -3.84 -6.32
CA GLN A 183 -19.91 -3.81 -7.09
C GLN A 183 -21.08 -3.47 -6.17
N LYS A 184 -21.85 -2.45 -6.54
CA LYS A 184 -23.10 -2.11 -5.89
C LYS A 184 -24.25 -2.33 -6.87
N LEU A 185 -25.09 -3.32 -6.55
CA LEU A 185 -26.23 -3.72 -7.37
C LEU A 185 -27.10 -2.49 -7.71
N GLY A 186 -27.39 -2.32 -9.00
CA GLY A 186 -28.20 -1.21 -9.52
C GLY A 186 -27.52 0.17 -9.49
N VAL A 187 -26.26 0.29 -9.06
CA VAL A 187 -25.54 1.58 -8.98
C VAL A 187 -24.30 1.60 -9.88
N GLY A 188 -23.43 0.60 -9.79
CA GLY A 188 -22.17 0.60 -10.51
C GLY A 188 -21.14 -0.37 -9.97
N GLN A 189 -20.02 -0.48 -10.67
CA GLN A 189 -18.86 -1.27 -10.24
C GLN A 189 -17.55 -0.50 -10.43
N LEU A 190 -16.57 -0.83 -9.61
CA LEU A 190 -15.20 -0.37 -9.67
C LEU A 190 -14.32 -1.53 -10.11
N ASP A 191 -13.72 -1.39 -11.28
CA ASP A 191 -12.85 -2.39 -11.89
C ASP A 191 -11.40 -1.90 -11.92
N LEU A 192 -10.46 -2.77 -11.53
CA LEU A 192 -9.02 -2.57 -11.62
C LEU A 192 -8.45 -3.33 -12.81
N TYR A 193 -7.92 -2.60 -13.78
CA TYR A 193 -7.20 -3.14 -14.92
C TYR A 193 -5.70 -3.06 -14.65
N ILE A 194 -5.02 -4.20 -14.63
CA ILE A 194 -3.56 -4.23 -14.60
C ILE A 194 -3.05 -4.17 -16.04
N LEU A 195 -2.36 -3.08 -16.37
CA LEU A 195 -1.84 -2.80 -17.71
C LEU A 195 -0.42 -3.33 -17.88
N THR A 196 0.44 -3.13 -16.87
CA THR A 196 1.82 -3.63 -16.81
C THR A 196 2.21 -3.98 -15.36
N PRO A 197 3.17 -4.90 -15.15
CA PRO A 197 3.83 -5.72 -16.16
C PRO A 197 2.96 -6.92 -16.58
N ALA A 198 3.22 -7.51 -17.74
CA ALA A 198 2.58 -8.76 -18.15
C ALA A 198 3.21 -9.96 -17.43
N LYS A 199 2.41 -10.96 -17.04
CA LYS A 199 2.87 -12.13 -16.27
C LYS A 199 4.10 -12.82 -16.88
N ASN A 200 4.19 -12.85 -18.21
CA ASN A 200 5.26 -13.53 -18.95
C ASN A 200 6.28 -12.56 -19.55
N SER A 201 6.29 -11.28 -19.16
CA SER A 201 7.31 -10.36 -19.67
C SER A 201 8.68 -10.72 -19.06
N HIS A 202 9.72 -10.65 -19.89
CA HIS A 202 11.09 -10.83 -19.44
C HIS A 202 11.44 -9.86 -18.31
N GLU A 203 10.91 -8.63 -18.37
CA GLU A 203 11.03 -7.62 -17.32
C GLU A 203 10.43 -8.07 -15.99
N TYR A 204 9.21 -8.63 -15.98
CA TYR A 204 8.58 -9.15 -14.75
C TYR A 204 9.37 -10.33 -14.18
N GLN A 205 9.78 -11.27 -15.02
CA GLN A 205 10.56 -12.43 -14.59
C GLN A 205 11.92 -12.02 -14.02
N THR A 206 12.60 -11.08 -14.67
CA THR A 206 13.86 -10.51 -14.21
C THR A 206 13.68 -9.78 -12.89
N PHE A 207 12.66 -8.92 -12.78
CA PHE A 207 12.33 -8.20 -11.55
C PHE A 207 12.02 -9.13 -10.37
N MET A 208 11.26 -10.21 -10.60
CA MET A 208 10.92 -11.17 -9.57
C MET A 208 12.11 -12.05 -9.15
N ARG A 209 13.04 -12.33 -10.08
CA ARG A 209 14.28 -13.07 -9.81
C ARG A 209 15.30 -12.20 -9.08
N ASP A 210 15.50 -10.98 -9.56
CA ASP A 210 16.51 -10.03 -9.10
C ASP A 210 15.94 -9.10 -8.03
N TRP A 211 14.81 -9.47 -7.41
CA TRP A 211 14.13 -8.67 -6.42
C TRP A 211 15.14 -8.25 -5.35
N PRO A 212 15.37 -6.94 -5.19
CA PRO A 212 16.47 -6.48 -4.38
C PRO A 212 16.15 -6.68 -2.90
N ASP A 213 17.13 -7.14 -2.12
CA ASP A 213 17.14 -7.11 -0.64
C ASP A 213 17.24 -5.65 -0.10
N GLY A 214 16.63 -4.66 -0.78
CA GLY A 214 16.62 -3.24 -0.40
C GLY A 214 17.40 -2.28 -1.33
N ALA A 215 17.96 -2.75 -2.44
CA ALA A 215 18.58 -1.88 -3.44
C ALA A 215 17.56 -1.32 -4.46
N SER A 216 17.36 0.00 -4.43
CA SER A 216 16.52 0.75 -5.37
C SER A 216 16.86 0.44 -6.85
N PRO A 217 15.89 0.14 -7.73
CA PRO A 217 16.11 0.21 -9.17
C PRO A 217 16.26 1.69 -9.54
N GLN A 218 17.50 2.17 -9.70
CA GLN A 218 17.76 3.48 -10.28
C GLN A 218 17.27 3.48 -11.73
N GLY A 219 16.08 4.05 -11.99
CA GLY A 219 15.58 4.20 -13.35
C GLY A 219 14.06 4.30 -13.53
N ALA A 220 13.25 3.98 -12.52
CA ALA A 220 11.81 4.20 -12.62
C ALA A 220 11.51 5.70 -12.53
N LYS A 221 11.28 6.34 -13.68
CA LYS A 221 10.76 7.71 -13.73
C LYS A 221 9.33 7.68 -13.17
N SER A 222 9.13 8.15 -11.93
CA SER A 222 7.80 8.43 -11.38
C SER A 222 7.23 9.67 -12.09
N TYR A 223 6.00 9.53 -12.58
CA TYR A 223 5.23 10.58 -13.24
C TYR A 223 3.87 10.67 -12.53
N PRO A 224 3.34 11.88 -12.32
CA PRO A 224 2.19 12.11 -11.45
C PRO A 224 0.96 11.28 -11.87
N ALA A 225 0.26 10.72 -10.88
CA ALA A 225 -1.04 10.09 -11.08
C ALA A 225 -2.02 11.07 -11.77
N CYS A 226 -2.66 10.63 -12.85
CA CYS A 226 -3.59 11.45 -13.62
C CYS A 226 -5.01 10.90 -13.51
N VAL A 227 -5.96 11.76 -13.13
CA VAL A 227 -7.39 11.47 -13.09
C VAL A 227 -8.00 11.91 -14.42
N TYR A 228 -8.61 10.98 -15.16
CA TYR A 228 -9.35 11.30 -16.37
C TYR A 228 -10.85 11.13 -16.10
N GLY A 229 -11.60 12.22 -16.10
CA GLY A 229 -13.06 12.19 -15.95
C GLY A 229 -13.76 12.17 -17.30
N HIS A 230 -14.57 11.15 -17.57
CA HIS A 230 -15.58 11.16 -18.62
C HIS A 230 -16.97 11.33 -17.98
N PRO A 231 -17.96 12.00 -18.61
CA PRO A 231 -19.27 12.28 -18.00
C PRO A 231 -20.07 11.06 -17.49
N HIS A 232 -19.69 9.84 -17.90
CA HIS A 232 -20.34 8.58 -17.47
C HIS A 232 -19.37 7.56 -16.87
N LYS A 233 -18.06 7.84 -16.83
CA LYS A 233 -17.01 6.93 -16.34
C LYS A 233 -15.89 7.74 -15.70
N THR A 234 -15.52 7.40 -14.47
CA THR A 234 -14.35 8.02 -13.83
C THR A 234 -13.17 7.06 -13.96
N TYR A 235 -12.09 7.54 -14.58
CA TYR A 235 -10.87 6.78 -14.81
C TYR A 235 -9.75 7.29 -13.91
N PHE A 236 -9.02 6.37 -13.30
CA PHE A 236 -7.79 6.65 -12.56
C PHE A 236 -6.66 5.89 -13.22
N ALA A 237 -5.63 6.60 -13.68
CA ALA A 237 -4.43 5.99 -14.22
C ALA A 237 -3.21 6.42 -13.41
N ALA A 238 -2.53 5.46 -12.81
CA ALA A 238 -1.20 5.68 -12.23
C ALA A 238 -0.17 5.57 -13.36
N GLN A 239 0.56 6.65 -13.64
CA GLN A 239 1.38 6.78 -14.86
C GLN A 239 2.71 6.01 -14.87
N SER A 240 2.96 5.15 -13.89
CA SER A 240 3.90 4.04 -14.06
C SER A 240 3.47 3.05 -15.17
N LYS A 241 2.33 3.30 -15.86
CA LYS A 241 1.69 2.47 -16.89
C LYS A 241 1.14 1.15 -16.36
N CYS A 242 1.11 0.98 -15.03
CA CYS A 242 0.86 -0.32 -14.42
C CYS A 242 -0.61 -0.65 -14.21
N ILE A 243 -1.47 0.34 -13.90
CA ILE A 243 -2.86 0.07 -13.52
C ILE A 243 -3.82 1.18 -13.99
N ALA A 244 -5.09 0.81 -14.20
CA ALA A 244 -6.20 1.73 -14.41
C ALA A 244 -7.43 1.29 -13.60
N CYS A 245 -8.03 2.19 -12.82
CA CYS A 245 -9.31 1.93 -12.15
C CYS A 245 -10.45 2.61 -12.92
N VAL A 246 -11.54 1.89 -13.17
CA VAL A 246 -12.70 2.37 -13.90
C VAL A 246 -13.94 2.22 -13.04
N TYR A 247 -14.59 3.33 -12.72
CA TYR A 247 -15.91 3.33 -12.10
C TYR A 247 -16.97 3.66 -13.13
N GLY A 248 -17.98 2.79 -13.26
CA GLY A 248 -19.06 2.94 -14.24
C GLY A 248 -20.31 2.15 -13.88
N PRO A 249 -21.39 2.25 -14.69
CA PRO A 249 -22.59 1.43 -14.52
C PRO A 249 -22.23 -0.06 -14.63
N PRO A 250 -23.04 -0.96 -14.02
CA PRO A 250 -22.83 -2.40 -14.18
C PRO A 250 -22.92 -2.81 -15.66
N PRO A 251 -22.23 -3.90 -16.07
CA PRO A 251 -22.23 -4.39 -17.45
C PRO A 251 -23.63 -4.82 -17.92
#